data_AF-A0A973R0D9-F1
#
_entry.id   AF-A0A973R0D9-F1
#
_cell.length_a   1.000
_cell.length_b   1.000
_cell.length_c   1.000
_cell.angle_alpha   90.00
_cell.angle_beta   90.00
_cell.angle_gamma   90.00
#
_symmetry.space_group_name_H-M   'P 1'
#
loop_
_entity.id
_entity.type
_entity.pdbx_description
1 polymer ?
#
loop_
_entity_poly.entity_id
_entity_poly.type
_entity_poly.pdbx_seq_one_letter_code
_entity_poly.pdbx_strand_id
1 'polypeptide(L)'
;WGDPAVTGKPVHGDLRERKKTFPVLAALDSGAPASRRLAALLDAGGDPAEAAALIETLGGRTEALAEARAHIAAVEAALADVALSARPVEELRSLLAYLVRRDL
;
A
#
# COMPACT_ATOMS: atom_id res chain seq x y z
N TRP A 1 -5.07 2.88 -5.62
CA TRP A 1 -5.39 4.25 -5.18
C TRP A 1 -4.41 5.22 -5.81
N GLY A 2 -4.79 6.49 -5.89
CA GLY A 2 -4.04 7.53 -6.59
C GLY A 2 -4.91 8.20 -7.64
N ASP A 3 -4.84 9.52 -7.75
CA ASP A 3 -5.58 10.27 -8.77
C ASP A 3 -4.92 10.03 -10.14
N PRO A 4 -5.65 9.55 -11.16
CA PRO A 4 -5.13 9.47 -12.54
C PRO A 4 -4.55 10.77 -13.06
N ALA A 5 -5.11 11.92 -12.65
CA ALA A 5 -4.63 13.25 -13.06
C ALA A 5 -3.21 13.53 -12.53
N VAL A 6 -2.84 12.96 -11.38
CA VAL A 6 -1.52 13.13 -10.77
C VAL A 6 -0.58 11.99 -11.16
N THR A 7 -1.08 10.74 -11.16
CA THR A 7 -0.28 9.54 -11.45
C THR A 7 -0.01 9.34 -12.94
N GLY A 8 -0.79 9.98 -13.82
CA GLY A 8 -0.73 9.80 -15.27
C GLY A 8 -1.09 8.39 -15.74
N LYS A 9 -1.65 7.55 -14.86
CA LYS A 9 -1.95 6.14 -15.13
C LYS A 9 -3.42 5.84 -14.77
N PRO A 10 -4.06 4.91 -15.51
CA PRO A 10 -5.38 4.42 -15.10
C PRO A 10 -5.33 3.78 -13.71
N VAL A 11 -6.33 4.06 -12.87
CA VAL A 11 -6.54 3.32 -11.61
C VAL A 11 -6.72 1.82 -11.87
N HIS A 12 -6.32 0.99 -10.91
CA HIS A 12 -6.51 -0.47 -10.90
C HIS A 12 -5.70 -1.24 -11.96
N GLY A 13 -4.61 -0.68 -12.47
CA GLY A 13 -3.73 -1.38 -13.42
C GLY A 13 -3.15 -2.68 -12.86
N ASP A 14 -2.78 -2.68 -11.58
CA ASP A 14 -2.31 -3.88 -10.87
C ASP A 14 -3.36 -4.99 -10.80
N LEU A 15 -4.63 -4.64 -10.59
CA LEU A 15 -5.74 -5.60 -10.59
C LEU A 15 -6.02 -6.16 -12.00
N ARG A 16 -5.97 -5.32 -13.05
CA ARG A 16 -6.08 -5.79 -14.44
C ARG A 16 -4.96 -6.76 -14.82
N GLU A 17 -3.75 -6.48 -14.34
CA GLU A 17 -2.57 -7.32 -14.53
C GLU A 17 -2.50 -8.49 -13.52
N ARG A 18 -3.51 -8.67 -12.66
CA ARG A 18 -3.62 -9.73 -11.65
C ARG A 18 -2.40 -9.83 -10.74
N LYS A 19 -1.82 -8.68 -10.36
CA LYS A 19 -0.67 -8.62 -9.47
C LYS A 19 -1.07 -8.99 -8.05
N LYS A 20 -0.19 -9.74 -7.37
CA LYS A 20 -0.29 -10.08 -5.94
C LYS A 20 0.31 -8.97 -5.09
N THR A 21 -0.28 -7.77 -5.14
CA THR A 21 0.20 -6.63 -4.36
C THR A 21 -0.16 -6.81 -2.87
N PHE A 22 0.61 -6.17 -1.98
CA PHE A 22 0.37 -6.24 -0.52
C PHE A 22 -1.09 -5.98 -0.10
N PRO A 23 -1.76 -4.89 -0.53
CA PRO A 23 -3.16 -4.66 -0.16
C PRO A 23 -4.12 -5.78 -0.60
N VAL A 24 -3.86 -6.43 -1.73
CA VAL A 24 -4.65 -7.58 -2.19
C VAL A 24 -4.46 -8.76 -1.25
N LEU A 25 -3.20 -9.07 -0.91
CA LEU A 25 -2.87 -10.16 -0.01
C LEU A 25 -3.45 -9.93 1.40
N ALA A 26 -3.32 -8.71 1.94
CA ALA A 26 -3.89 -8.35 3.23
C ALA A 26 -5.43 -8.49 3.25
N ALA A 27 -6.12 -8.05 2.18
CA ALA A 27 -7.57 -8.22 2.07
C ALA A 27 -8.00 -9.70 1.99
N LEU A 28 -7.24 -10.52 1.27
CA LEU A 28 -7.48 -11.97 1.18
C LEU A 28 -7.27 -12.67 2.54
N ASP A 29 -6.30 -12.21 3.32
CA ASP A 29 -5.95 -12.76 4.64
C ASP A 29 -6.84 -12.25 5.79
N SER A 30 -7.72 -11.29 5.54
CA SER A 30 -8.60 -10.65 6.56
C SER A 30 -9.51 -11.58 7.37
N GLY A 31 -9.65 -12.85 6.97
CA GLY A 31 -10.52 -13.83 7.64
C GLY A 31 -12.03 -13.57 7.49
N ALA A 32 -12.43 -12.45 6.90
CA ALA A 32 -13.83 -12.09 6.70
C ALA A 32 -14.48 -12.96 5.61
N PRO A 33 -15.78 -13.32 5.71
CA PRO A 33 -16.45 -14.12 4.67
C PRO A 33 -16.37 -13.54 3.25
N ALA A 34 -16.27 -12.21 3.13
CA ALA A 34 -16.12 -11.51 1.86
C ALA A 34 -14.75 -11.72 1.19
N SER A 35 -13.72 -12.21 1.90
CA SER A 35 -12.42 -12.55 1.30
C SER A 35 -12.53 -13.68 0.27
N ARG A 36 -13.43 -14.66 0.49
CA ARG A 36 -13.74 -15.71 -0.50
C ARG A 36 -14.35 -15.15 -1.78
N ARG A 37 -15.20 -14.13 -1.66
CA ARG A 37 -15.76 -13.42 -2.82
C ARG A 37 -14.66 -12.69 -3.58
N LEU A 38 -13.76 -12.01 -2.87
CA LEU A 38 -12.60 -11.37 -3.49
C LEU A 38 -11.72 -12.38 -4.23
N ALA A 39 -11.40 -13.53 -3.63
CA ALA A 39 -10.62 -14.57 -4.29
C ALA A 39 -11.27 -15.06 -5.59
N ALA A 40 -12.56 -15.42 -5.54
CA ALA A 40 -13.30 -15.86 -6.73
C ALA A 40 -13.37 -14.79 -7.82
N LEU A 41 -13.54 -13.53 -7.44
CA LEU A 41 -13.56 -12.40 -8.38
C LEU A 41 -12.21 -12.21 -9.08
N LEU A 42 -11.10 -12.32 -8.34
CA LEU A 42 -9.74 -12.21 -8.89
C LEU A 42 -9.42 -13.39 -9.82
N ASP A 43 -9.79 -14.62 -9.45
CA ASP A 43 -9.57 -15.83 -10.26
C ASP A 43 -10.35 -15.77 -11.58
N ALA A 44 -11.59 -15.29 -11.54
CA ALA A 44 -12.41 -15.10 -12.73
C ALA A 44 -11.93 -13.95 -13.62
N GLY A 45 -11.03 -13.08 -13.13
CA GLY A 45 -10.67 -11.84 -13.81
C GLY A 45 -11.84 -10.87 -13.92
N GLY A 46 -12.65 -10.76 -12.88
CA GLY A 46 -13.80 -9.87 -12.82
C GLY A 46 -13.42 -8.39 -12.82
N ASP A 47 -14.41 -7.53 -12.59
CA ASP A 47 -14.25 -6.08 -12.66
C ASP A 47 -13.19 -5.57 -11.66
N PRO A 48 -12.10 -4.91 -12.12
CA PRO A 48 -11.11 -4.30 -11.25
C PRO A 48 -11.70 -3.27 -10.26
N ALA A 49 -12.79 -2.59 -10.61
CA ALA A 49 -13.42 -1.61 -9.71
C ALA A 49 -14.12 -2.32 -8.53
N GLU A 50 -14.85 -3.41 -8.79
CA GLU A 50 -15.46 -4.24 -7.75
C GLU A 50 -14.39 -4.85 -6.83
N ALA A 51 -13.31 -5.38 -7.41
CA ALA A 51 -12.20 -5.94 -6.65
C ALA A 51 -11.55 -4.88 -5.75
N ALA A 52 -11.33 -3.67 -6.27
CA ALA A 52 -10.78 -2.57 -5.48
C ALA A 52 -11.69 -2.15 -4.31
N ALA A 53 -13.01 -2.10 -4.52
CA ALA A 53 -13.97 -1.79 -3.47
C ALA A 53 -13.99 -2.87 -2.36
N LEU A 54 -13.89 -4.15 -2.74
CA LEU A 54 -13.77 -5.25 -1.79
C LEU A 54 -12.46 -5.17 -1.01
N ILE A 55 -11.34 -4.89 -1.67
CA ILE A 55 -10.03 -4.72 -1.02
C ILE A 55 -10.09 -3.59 0.01
N GLU A 56 -10.71 -2.45 -0.31
CA GLU A 56 -10.90 -1.35 0.65
C GLU A 56 -11.75 -1.81 1.85
N THR A 57 -12.90 -2.44 1.59
CA THR A 57 -13.84 -2.91 2.62
C THR A 57 -13.20 -3.94 3.55
N LEU A 58 -12.34 -4.80 3.01
CA LEU A 58 -11.59 -5.82 3.74
C LEU A 58 -10.34 -5.27 4.45
N GLY A 59 -10.10 -3.95 4.39
CA GLY A 59 -9.02 -3.29 5.11
C GLY A 59 -7.66 -3.32 4.41
N GLY A 60 -7.57 -3.78 3.16
CA GLY A 60 -6.31 -3.91 2.43
C GLY A 60 -5.53 -2.60 2.32
N ARG A 61 -6.22 -1.47 2.15
CA ARG A 61 -5.58 -0.14 2.17
C ARG A 61 -5.05 0.23 3.55
N THR A 62 -5.85 0.01 4.58
CA THR A 62 -5.50 0.33 5.96
C THR A 62 -4.26 -0.44 6.40
N GLU A 63 -4.20 -1.74 6.09
CA GLU A 63 -3.04 -2.59 6.36
C GLU A 63 -1.80 -2.14 5.58
N ALA A 64 -1.94 -1.83 4.29
CA ALA A 64 -0.82 -1.33 3.49
C ALA A 64 -0.23 -0.02 4.07
N LEU A 65 -1.10 0.88 4.56
CA LEU A 65 -0.67 2.12 5.22
C LEU A 65 -0.08 1.86 6.62
N ALA A 66 -0.57 0.86 7.35
CA ALA A 66 -0.02 0.46 8.63
C ALA A 66 1.40 -0.10 8.47
N GLU A 67 1.61 -1.00 7.49
CA GLU A 67 2.92 -1.55 7.17
C GLU A 67 3.92 -0.46 6.74
N ALA A 68 3.47 0.47 5.89
CA ALA A 68 4.30 1.62 5.51
C ALA A 68 4.73 2.46 6.72
N ARG A 69 3.83 2.72 7.68
CA ARG A 69 4.17 3.43 8.93
C ARG A 69 5.13 2.62 9.81
N ALA A 70 4.96 1.31 9.90
CA ALA A 70 5.85 0.43 10.65
C ALA A 70 7.28 0.48 10.09
N HIS A 71 7.43 0.44 8.76
CA HIS A 71 8.74 0.58 8.12
C HIS A 71 9.40 1.94 8.40
N ILE A 72 8.65 3.05 8.36
CA ILE A 72 9.21 4.37 8.73
C ILE A 72 9.71 4.35 10.18
N ALA A 73 8.89 3.85 11.11
CA ALA A 73 9.26 3.80 12.51
C ALA A 73 10.54 2.98 12.74
N ALA A 74 10.67 1.85 12.02
CA ALA A 74 11.89 1.04 12.04
C ALA A 74 13.12 1.80 11.50
N VAL A 75 12.95 2.59 10.43
CA VAL A 75 14.04 3.42 9.90
C VAL A 75 14.43 4.53 10.88
N GLU A 76 13.47 5.19 11.53
CA GLU A 76 13.76 6.21 12.54
C GLU A 76 14.54 5.64 13.73
N ALA A 77 14.17 4.45 14.20
CA ALA A 77 14.92 3.75 15.24
C ALA A 77 16.34 3.42 14.78
N ALA A 78 16.49 2.88 13.57
CA ALA A 78 17.80 2.56 13.01
C ALA A 78 18.69 3.81 12.84
N LEU A 79 18.14 4.95 12.42
CA LEU A 79 18.90 6.20 12.29
C LEU A 79 19.33 6.78 13.64
N ALA A 80 18.56 6.54 14.71
CA ALA A 80 18.93 6.98 16.06
C ALA A 80 20.12 6.18 16.63
N ASP A 81 20.28 4.93 16.21
CA ASP A 81 21.30 4.01 16.73
C ASP A 81 22.66 4.11 15.99
N VAL A 82 22.75 4.88 14.90
CA VAL A 82 23.99 5.03 14.12
C VAL A 82 24.61 6.41 14.35
N ALA A 83 25.92 6.44 14.60
CA ALA A 83 26.71 7.67 14.72
C ALA A 83 26.97 8.32 13.35
N LEU A 84 25.91 8.80 12.69
CA LEU A 84 25.98 9.60 11.46
C LEU A 84 26.06 11.09 11.80
N SER A 85 26.62 11.89 10.89
CA SER A 85 26.51 13.34 10.98
C SER A 85 25.05 13.77 10.79
N ALA A 86 24.67 14.92 11.39
CA ALA A 86 23.27 15.36 11.42
C ALA A 86 22.65 15.56 10.02
N ARG A 87 23.41 16.13 9.09
CA ARG A 87 22.90 16.47 7.75
C ARG A 87 22.41 15.25 6.94
N PRO A 88 23.19 14.16 6.77
CA PRO A 88 22.68 12.94 6.13
C PRO A 88 21.41 12.37 6.77
N VAL A 89 21.31 12.42 8.10
CA VAL A 89 20.11 11.96 8.82
C VAL A 89 18.89 12.83 8.48
N GLU A 90 19.06 14.15 8.45
CA GLU A 90 18.00 15.10 8.06
C GLU A 90 17.55 14.92 6.60
N GLU A 91 18.49 14.67 5.68
CA GLU A 91 18.20 14.40 4.28
C GLU A 91 17.41 13.09 4.10
N LEU A 92 17.79 12.02 4.82
CA LEU A 92 17.05 10.75 4.82
C LEU A 92 15.64 10.92 5.41
N ARG A 93 15.49 11.62 6.54
CA ARG A 93 14.18 11.93 7.14
C ARG A 93 13.27 12.70 6.19
N SER A 94 13.83 13.66 5.45
CA SER A 94 13.09 14.42 4.44
C SER A 94 12.56 13.52 3.32
N LEU A 95 13.34 12.54 2.89
CA LEU A 95 12.93 11.54 1.90
C LEU A 95 11.81 10.65 2.43
N LEU A 96 11.91 10.15 3.67
CA LEU A 96 10.86 9.32 4.30
C LEU A 96 9.53 10.07 4.41
N ALA A 97 9.59 11.33 4.85
CA ALA A 97 8.43 12.22 4.95
C ALA A 97 7.73 12.40 3.59
N TYR A 98 8.51 12.52 2.51
CA TYR A 98 8.01 12.63 1.15
C TYR A 98 7.36 11.33 0.65
N LEU A 99 7.94 10.17 0.94
CA LEU A 99 7.42 8.87 0.44
C LEU A 99 6.01 8.55 0.97
N VAL A 100 5.69 8.95 2.20
CA VAL A 100 4.43 8.57 2.87
C VAL A 100 3.34 9.63 2.77
N ARG A 101 3.72 10.90 2.55
CA ARG A 101 2.78 12.00 2.27
C ARG A 101 2.54 12.19 0.77
N ARG A 102 2.68 11.12 -0.02
CA ARG A 102 2.26 11.12 -1.41
C ARG A 102 0.72 11.16 -1.45
N ASP A 103 0.17 12.36 -1.28
CA ASP A 103 -1.12 12.73 -1.85
C ASP A 103 -0.91 12.77 -3.37
N LEU A 104 -0.87 11.57 -3.97
CA LEU A 104 -0.97 11.34 -5.40
C LEU A 104 -2.42 11.03 -5.76
#